data_AF-A0A7G3TEK0-F1
#
_entry.id   AF-A0A7G3TEK0-F1
#
_cell.length_a   1.000
_cell.length_b   1.000
_cell.length_c   1.000
_cell.angle_alpha   90.00
_cell.angle_beta   90.00
_cell.angle_gamma   90.00
#
_symmetry.space_group_name_H-M   'P 1'
#
loop_
_entity.id
_entity.type
_entity.pdbx_description
1 polymer ?
#
loop_
_entity_poly.entity_id
_entity_poly.type
_entity_poly.pdbx_seq_one_letter_code
_entity_poly.pdbx_strand_id
1 'polypeptide(L)'
;FAMFSIVCLGSVVWGHHMFTVGLDVKTAVFFSSVTMIIGVPTGIKVFSWLYMLMNSRVSLMEPVFWWICSFIILFTLGGVTGIILSACVLDSILHDTWFVVAHF
;
A
#
# COMPACT_ATOMS: atom_id res chain seq x y z
N PHE A 1 -8.06 4.99 14.62
CA PHE A 1 -8.84 5.22 13.38
C PHE A 1 -8.20 4.58 12.16
N ALA A 2 -6.95 4.91 11.79
CA ALA A 2 -6.30 4.36 10.60
C ALA A 2 -6.38 2.82 10.45
N MET A 3 -6.11 2.06 11.51
CA MET A 3 -6.22 0.59 11.49
C MET A 3 -7.62 0.10 11.15
N PHE A 4 -8.65 0.70 11.76
CA PHE A 4 -10.04 0.34 11.48
C PHE A 4 -10.43 0.68 10.03
N SER A 5 -10.03 1.86 9.54
CA SER A 5 -10.23 2.25 8.14
C SER A 5 -9.58 1.28 7.15
N ILE A 6 -8.35 0.81 7.42
CA ILE A 6 -7.67 -0.18 6.57
C ILE A 6 -8.47 -1.50 6.53
N VAL A 7 -8.97 -1.97 7.68
CA VAL A 7 -9.76 -3.21 7.74
C VAL A 7 -11.08 -3.06 6.97
N CYS A 8 -11.82 -1.96 7.19
CA CYS A 8 -13.11 -1.75 6.52
C CYS A 8 -12.98 -1.53 5.01
N LEU A 9 -11.96 -0.81 4.55
CA LEU A 9 -11.74 -0.63 3.12
C LEU A 9 -11.15 -1.90 2.48
N GLY A 10 -10.28 -2.60 3.20
CA GLY A 10 -9.65 -3.84 2.75
C GLY A 10 -10.64 -4.95 2.40
N SER A 11 -11.80 -5.01 3.06
CA SER A 11 -12.85 -5.98 2.73
C SER A 11 -13.59 -5.69 1.42
N VAL A 12 -13.38 -4.52 0.81
CA VAL A 12 -14.15 -4.05 -0.37
C VAL A 12 -13.29 -3.96 -1.64
N VAL A 13 -11.98 -4.21 -1.59
CA VAL A 13 -11.06 -3.92 -2.71
C VAL A 13 -10.63 -5.13 -3.55
N TRP A 14 -11.14 -6.33 -3.26
CA TRP A 14 -10.68 -7.57 -3.91
C TRP A 14 -10.69 -7.53 -5.46
N GLY A 15 -11.62 -6.76 -6.05
CA GLY A 15 -11.79 -6.63 -7.50
C GLY A 15 -10.57 -6.06 -8.22
N HIS A 16 -9.64 -5.40 -7.53
CA HIS A 16 -8.40 -4.90 -8.11
C HIS A 16 -7.46 -6.01 -8.63
N HIS A 17 -7.60 -7.26 -8.16
CA HIS A 17 -6.86 -8.41 -8.69
C HIS A 17 -7.45 -8.95 -10.00
N MET A 18 -8.55 -8.36 -10.47
CA MET A 18 -9.36 -8.87 -11.57
C MET A 18 -9.52 -7.82 -12.68
N PHE A 19 -8.70 -6.76 -12.73
CA PHE A 19 -8.88 -5.70 -13.74
C PHE A 19 -8.79 -6.20 -15.19
N THR A 20 -8.07 -7.30 -15.43
CA THR A 20 -7.85 -7.90 -16.76
C THR A 20 -8.91 -8.94 -17.16
N VAL A 21 -9.89 -9.25 -16.31
CA VAL A 21 -10.92 -10.27 -16.63
C VAL A 21 -12.08 -9.74 -17.48
N GLY A 22 -12.05 -8.46 -17.86
CA GLY A 22 -13.08 -7.82 -18.68
C GLY A 22 -14.22 -7.17 -17.89
N LEU A 23 -13.92 -6.57 -16.73
CA LEU A 23 -14.87 -5.75 -15.98
C LEU A 23 -15.36 -4.54 -16.80
N ASP A 24 -16.59 -4.09 -16.59
CA ASP A 24 -17.04 -2.83 -17.17
C ASP A 24 -16.26 -1.64 -16.58
N VAL A 25 -16.20 -0.54 -17.34
CA VAL A 25 -15.39 0.64 -16.98
C VAL A 25 -15.77 1.22 -15.62
N LYS A 26 -17.06 1.24 -15.26
CA LYS A 26 -17.50 1.84 -13.98
C LYS A 26 -17.06 0.97 -12.81
N THR A 27 -17.18 -0.34 -12.94
CA THR A 27 -16.72 -1.29 -11.92
C THR A 27 -15.21 -1.21 -11.75
N ALA A 28 -14.43 -1.18 -12.84
CA ALA A 28 -12.98 -1.05 -12.78
C ALA A 28 -12.54 0.27 -12.11
N VAL A 29 -13.14 1.40 -12.50
CA VAL A 29 -12.84 2.71 -11.90
C VAL A 29 -13.24 2.75 -10.42
N PHE A 30 -14.36 2.14 -10.04
CA PHE A 30 -14.76 2.02 -8.64
C PHE A 30 -13.69 1.29 -7.81
N PHE A 31 -13.33 0.07 -8.19
CA PHE A 31 -12.31 -0.70 -7.46
C PHE A 31 -10.94 0.00 -7.47
N SER A 32 -10.58 0.65 -8.58
CA SER A 32 -9.34 1.44 -8.68
C SER A 32 -9.32 2.58 -7.65
N SER A 33 -10.39 3.37 -7.58
CA SER A 33 -10.49 4.50 -6.65
C SER A 33 -10.49 4.07 -5.17
N VAL A 34 -11.25 3.03 -4.82
CA VAL A 34 -11.33 2.55 -3.43
C VAL A 34 -10.00 1.95 -2.97
N THR A 35 -9.32 1.21 -3.85
CA THR A 35 -7.99 0.66 -3.56
C THR A 35 -6.98 1.77 -3.29
N MET A 36 -6.98 2.82 -4.11
CA MET A 36 -6.09 3.97 -3.91
C MET A 36 -6.33 4.68 -2.58
N ILE A 37 -7.58 4.78 -2.13
CA ILE A 37 -7.95 5.43 -0.86
C ILE A 37 -7.31 4.73 0.36
N ILE A 38 -7.05 3.42 0.31
CA ILE A 38 -6.34 2.69 1.38
C ILE A 38 -4.93 3.24 1.63
N GLY A 39 -4.33 3.88 0.62
CA GLY A 39 -3.06 4.57 0.75
C GLY A 39 -3.07 5.68 1.81
N VAL A 40 -4.21 6.34 2.04
CA VAL A 40 -4.34 7.44 3.02
C VAL A 40 -4.17 6.96 4.47
N PRO A 41 -5.00 6.04 5.02
CA PRO A 41 -4.82 5.57 6.39
C PRO A 41 -3.51 4.80 6.57
N THR A 42 -2.98 4.16 5.52
CA THR A 42 -1.67 3.52 5.56
C THR A 42 -0.55 4.55 5.68
N GLY A 43 -0.58 5.63 4.90
CA GLY A 43 0.36 6.75 5.00
C GLY A 43 0.32 7.42 6.37
N ILE A 44 -0.87 7.62 6.96
CA ILE A 44 -1.01 8.14 8.34
C ILE A 44 -0.24 7.27 9.33
N LYS A 45 -0.29 5.93 9.20
CA LYS A 45 0.49 5.04 10.07
C LYS A 45 1.99 5.18 9.86
N VAL A 46 2.45 5.27 8.61
CA VAL A 46 3.87 5.47 8.29
C VAL A 46 4.39 6.76 8.92
N PHE A 47 3.69 7.88 8.75
CA PHE A 47 4.07 9.15 9.39
C PHE A 47 4.02 9.09 10.91
N SER A 48 3.05 8.37 11.48
CA SER A 48 2.97 8.17 12.93
C SER A 48 4.17 7.39 13.48
N TRP A 49 4.65 6.37 12.75
CA TRP A 49 5.86 5.63 13.12
C TRP A 49 7.13 6.48 13.01
N LEU A 50 7.25 7.29 11.95
CA LEU A 50 8.36 8.23 11.81
C LEU A 50 8.37 9.24 12.96
N TYR A 51 7.22 9.82 13.30
CA TYR A 51 7.09 10.73 14.42
C TYR A 51 7.46 10.06 15.76
N MET A 52 7.03 8.80 15.97
CA MET A 52 7.42 8.03 17.16
C MET A 52 8.94 7.82 17.23
N LEU A 53 9.59 7.42 16.13
CA LEU A 53 11.04 7.21 16.10
C LEU A 53 11.82 8.49 16.36
N MET A 54 11.40 9.61 15.76
CA MET A 54 12.01 10.93 15.98
C MET A 54 11.99 11.38 17.45
N ASN A 55 10.97 10.97 18.20
CA ASN A 55 10.82 11.31 19.61
C ASN A 55 11.26 10.19 20.57
N SER A 56 11.77 9.07 20.03
CA SER A 56 12.20 7.93 20.83
C SER A 56 13.63 8.14 21.36
N ARG A 57 13.92 7.59 22.56
CA ARG A 57 15.28 7.58 23.14
C ARG A 57 15.97 6.22 22.94
N VAL A 58 15.84 5.65 21.74
CA VAL A 58 16.44 4.35 21.41
C VAL A 58 17.89 4.54 20.99
N SER A 59 18.78 3.64 21.41
CA SER A 59 20.18 3.64 20.99
C SER A 59 20.30 3.23 19.52
N LEU A 60 21.12 3.95 18.75
CA LEU A 60 21.41 3.63 17.34
C LEU A 60 22.15 2.29 17.16
N MET A 61 22.75 1.77 18.23
CA MET A 61 23.40 0.46 18.19
C MET A 61 22.40 -0.70 18.26
N GLU A 62 21.12 -0.43 18.55
CA GLU A 62 20.13 -1.49 18.68
C GLU A 62 19.70 -2.04 17.32
N PRO A 63 19.86 -3.36 17.08
CA PRO A 63 19.48 -3.98 15.80
C PRO A 63 18.00 -3.77 15.45
N VAL A 64 17.13 -3.70 16.46
CA VAL A 64 15.69 -3.48 16.30
C VAL A 64 15.40 -2.10 15.68
N PHE A 65 16.19 -1.08 16.02
CA PHE A 65 16.03 0.25 15.43
C PHE A 65 16.21 0.19 13.91
N TRP A 66 17.30 -0.43 13.45
CA TRP A 66 17.59 -0.59 12.04
C TRP A 66 16.56 -1.46 11.32
N TRP A 67 16.08 -2.53 11.97
CA TRP A 67 15.00 -3.35 11.41
C TRP A 67 13.72 -2.54 11.19
N ILE A 68 13.30 -1.71 12.15
CA ILE A 68 12.11 -0.85 12.00
C ILE A 68 12.35 0.18 10.87
N CYS A 69 13.52 0.81 10.81
CA CYS A 69 13.85 1.74 9.72
C CYS A 69 13.78 1.07 8.35
N SER A 70 14.41 -0.11 8.19
CA SER A 70 14.34 -0.89 6.95
C SER A 70 12.92 -1.31 6.60
N PHE A 71 12.14 -1.74 7.59
CA PHE A 71 10.73 -2.05 7.41
C PHE A 71 9.95 -0.85 6.87
N ILE A 72 10.07 0.32 7.49
CA ILE A 72 9.35 1.52 7.04
C ILE A 72 9.73 1.88 5.60
N ILE A 73 11.02 1.83 5.24
CA ILE A 73 11.50 2.15 3.89
C ILE A 73 10.95 1.16 2.86
N LEU A 74 11.17 -0.14 3.08
CA LEU A 74 10.74 -1.18 2.13
C LEU A 74 9.22 -1.24 2.02
N PHE A 75 8.50 -1.14 3.14
CA PHE A 75 7.05 -1.06 3.15
C PHE A 75 6.52 0.16 2.40
N THR A 76 7.20 1.31 2.49
CA THR A 76 6.80 2.51 1.74
C THR A 76 7.04 2.34 0.24
N LEU A 77 8.18 1.75 -0.18
CA LEU A 77 8.44 1.46 -1.59
C LEU A 77 7.44 0.45 -2.18
N GLY A 78 7.14 -0.62 -1.45
CA GLY A 78 6.06 -1.55 -1.79
C GLY A 78 4.70 -0.83 -1.85
N GLY A 79 4.38 0.01 -0.87
CA GLY A 79 3.15 0.80 -0.87
C GLY A 79 3.00 1.73 -2.08
N VAL A 80 4.06 2.42 -2.49
CA VAL A 80 4.06 3.31 -3.67
C VAL A 80 3.84 2.53 -4.96
N THR A 81 4.51 1.38 -5.13
CA THR A 81 4.27 0.50 -6.28
C THR A 81 2.85 -0.09 -6.28
N GLY A 82 2.27 -0.32 -5.10
CA GLY A 82 0.87 -0.74 -4.96
C GLY A 82 -0.14 0.34 -5.37
N ILE A 83 0.16 1.61 -5.09
CA ILE A 83 -0.66 2.73 -5.60
C ILE A 83 -0.62 2.78 -7.12
N ILE A 84 0.52 2.48 -7.74
CA ILE A 84 0.61 2.36 -9.21
C ILE A 84 -0.28 1.23 -9.72
N LEU A 85 -0.22 0.04 -9.12
CA LEU A 85 -1.06 -1.12 -9.47
C LEU A 85 -2.55 -0.91 -9.17
N SER A 86 -2.90 0.00 -8.26
CA SER A 86 -4.30 0.36 -8.01
C SER A 86 -4.98 1.04 -9.20
N ALA A 87 -4.20 1.60 -10.14
CA ALA A 87 -4.73 2.23 -11.35
C ALA A 87 -5.05 1.17 -12.42
N CYS A 88 -6.33 0.93 -12.69
CA CYS A 88 -6.76 -0.11 -13.64
C CYS A 88 -6.18 0.08 -15.06
N VAL A 89 -5.92 1.32 -15.47
CA VAL A 89 -5.28 1.63 -16.76
C VAL A 89 -3.83 1.17 -16.78
N LEU A 90 -3.08 1.36 -15.69
CA LEU A 90 -1.69 0.90 -15.61
C LEU A 90 -1.62 -0.60 -15.39
N ASP A 91 -2.53 -1.17 -14.61
CA ASP A 91 -2.59 -2.62 -14.41
C ASP A 91 -2.82 -3.36 -15.74
N SER A 92 -3.52 -2.77 -16.72
CA SER A 92 -3.70 -3.39 -18.06
C SER A 92 -2.40 -3.77 -18.78
N ILE A 93 -1.26 -3.13 -18.45
CA ILE A 93 0.06 -3.44 -19.01
C ILE A 93 1.03 -4.06 -17.98
N LEU A 94 0.71 -3.98 -16.68
CA LEU A 94 1.57 -4.49 -15.59
C LEU A 94 1.10 -5.83 -15.03
N HIS A 95 -0.16 -6.21 -15.28
CA HIS A 95 -0.75 -7.45 -14.79
C HIS A 95 0.07 -8.67 -15.23
N ASP A 96 0.23 -9.64 -14.33
CA ASP A 96 1.03 -10.86 -14.54
C ASP A 96 2.49 -10.64 -14.97
N THR A 97 3.06 -9.45 -14.68
CA THR A 97 4.48 -9.18 -14.88
C THR A 97 5.28 -9.24 -13.58
N TRP A 98 6.61 -9.23 -13.71
CA TRP A 98 7.53 -9.12 -12.56
C TRP A 98 7.32 -7.84 -11.73
N PHE A 99 6.64 -6.82 -12.26
CA PHE A 99 6.30 -5.64 -11.49
C PHE A 99 5.37 -5.98 -10.31
N VAL A 100 4.37 -6.84 -10.53
CA VAL A 100 3.45 -7.30 -9.48
C VAL A 100 4.18 -8.16 -8.46
N VAL A 101 5.10 -9.03 -8.91
CA VAL A 101 5.92 -9.87 -8.02
C VAL A 101 6.85 -9.02 -7.16
N ALA A 102 7.48 -7.98 -7.73
CA ALA A 102 8.38 -7.10 -6.99
C ALA A 102 7.66 -6.18 -6.01
N HIS A 103 6.36 -5.93 -6.22
CA HIS A 103 5.53 -5.11 -5.36
C HIS A 103 5.19 -5.80 -4.02
N PHE A 104 4.94 -7.10 -4.02
CA PHE A 104 4.43 -7.88 -2.87
C PHE A 104 5.55 -8.63 -2.12
#